data_AF-A0AB34S9X1-F1
#
_entry.id   AF-A0AB34S9X1-F1
#
_cell.length_a   1.000
_cell.length_b   1.000
_cell.length_c   1.000
_cell.angle_alpha   90.00
_cell.angle_beta   90.00
_cell.angle_gamma   90.00
#
_symmetry.space_group_name_H-M   'P 1'
#
loop_
_entity.id
_entity.type
_entity.pdbx_description
1 polymer ?
#
loop_
_entity_poly.entity_id
_entity_poly.type
_entity_poly.pdbx_seq_one_letter_code
_entity_poly.pdbx_strand_id
1 'polypeptide(L)' 'MLKGKTPSQNKNVRLKLQEIYDFLVDFTAIIAYAYSERTHVVNLRDHLNTIRNRYKKRKPAKKVKEEVVTE' A
#
# COMPACT_ATOMS: atom_id res chain seq x y z
N MET A 1 -15.30 15.46 25.38
CA MET A 1 -13.86 15.11 25.19
C MET A 1 -13.79 13.84 24.34
N LEU A 2 -13.48 13.96 23.05
CA LEU A 2 -13.26 12.80 22.18
C LEU A 2 -11.97 12.11 22.62
N LYS A 3 -12.09 11.01 23.38
CA LYS A 3 -10.98 10.12 23.73
C LYS A 3 -10.40 9.56 22.43
N GLY A 4 -9.34 10.20 21.92
CA GLY A 4 -8.54 9.69 20.82
C GLY A 4 -8.02 8.32 21.20
N LYS A 5 -8.63 7.26 20.69
CA LYS A 5 -8.10 5.91 20.81
C LYS A 5 -6.78 5.88 20.07
N THR A 6 -5.67 5.84 20.81
CA THR A 6 -4.34 5.59 20.27
C THR A 6 -4.44 4.42 19.28
N PRO A 7 -3.94 4.55 18.04
CA PRO A 7 -3.96 3.46 17.08
C PRO A 7 -3.41 2.20 17.74
N SER A 8 -4.15 1.09 17.66
CA SER A 8 -3.64 -0.16 18.19
C SER A 8 -2.27 -0.46 17.60
N GLN A 9 -1.40 -1.15 18.33
CA GLN A 9 -0.08 -1.57 17.85
C GLN A 9 -0.14 -2.14 16.42
N ASN A 10 -1.16 -2.98 16.15
CA ASN A 10 -1.44 -3.54 14.83
C ASN A 10 -1.71 -2.50 13.74
N LYS A 11 -2.40 -1.39 14.05
CA LYS A 11 -2.64 -0.31 13.08
C LYS A 11 -1.34 0.43 12.74
N ASN A 12 -0.48 0.67 13.73
CA ASN A 12 0.83 1.28 13.50
C ASN A 12 1.77 0.37 12.70
N VAL A 13 1.79 -0.93 13.00
CA VAL A 13 2.58 -1.91 12.23
C VAL A 13 2.13 -1.95 10.77
N ARG A 14 0.81 -1.95 10.50
CA ARG A 14 0.29 -1.91 9.13
C ARG A 14 0.66 -0.64 8.38
N LEU A 15 0.62 0.51 9.05
CA LEU A 15 1.02 1.79 8.45
C LEU A 15 2.51 1.79 8.10
N LYS A 16 3.39 1.40 9.03
CA LYS A 16 4.83 1.30 8.77
C LYS A 16 5.18 0.33 7.64
N LEU A 17 4.51 -0.81 7.59
CA LEU A 17 4.70 -1.77 6.48
C LEU A 17 4.29 -1.16 5.13
N GLN A 18 3.21 -0.39 5.10
CA GLN A 18 2.77 0.32 3.89
C GLN A 18 3.80 1.39 3.48
N GLU A 19 4.29 2.20 4.43
CA GLU A 19 5.30 3.23 4.17
C GLU A 19 6.59 2.64 3.61
N ILE A 20 7.11 1.55 4.21
CA ILE A 20 8.31 0.86 3.72
C ILE A 20 8.08 0.29 2.32
N TYR A 21 6.90 -0.29 2.08
CA TYR A 21 6.56 -0.83 0.78
C TYR A 21 6.48 0.26 -0.30
N ASP A 22 5.80 1.37 -0.03
CA ASP A 22 5.66 2.48 -0.96
C ASP A 22 7.04 3.11 -1.25
N PHE A 23 7.88 3.29 -0.22
CA PHE A 23 9.27 3.72 -0.40
C PHE A 23 10.06 2.80 -1.33
N LEU A 24 9.97 1.47 -1.14
CA LEU A 24 10.69 0.51 -1.97
C LEU A 24 10.25 0.57 -3.43
N VAL A 25 8.94 0.70 -3.68
CA VAL A 25 8.38 0.83 -5.03
C VAL A 25 8.91 2.08 -5.71
N ASP A 26 8.84 3.23 -5.03
CA ASP A 26 9.25 4.52 -5.60
C ASP A 26 10.76 4.57 -5.85
N PHE A 27 11.56 4.09 -4.88
CA PHE A 27 13.01 3.97 -5.03
C PHE A 27 13.39 3.10 -6.24
N THR A 28 12.74 1.95 -6.39
CA THR A 28 13.02 1.03 -7.52
C THR A 28 12.60 1.66 -8.85
N ALA A 29 11.48 2.40 -8.88
CA ALA A 29 11.02 3.09 -10.08
C ALA A 29 12.00 4.19 -10.52
N ILE A 30 12.55 4.96 -9.57
CA ILE A 30 13.55 5.99 -9.84
C ILE A 30 14.84 5.38 -10.39
N ILE A 31 15.35 4.30 -9.77
CA ILE A 31 16.57 3.63 -10.27
C ILE A 31 16.35 3.02 -11.65
N ALA A 32 15.21 2.35 -11.87
CA ALA A 32 14.89 1.77 -13.18
C ALA A 32 14.76 2.84 -14.28
N TYR A 33 14.33 4.05 -13.92
CA TYR A 33 14.26 5.19 -14.83
C TYR A 33 15.65 5.75 -15.13
N ALA A 34 16.48 5.98 -14.11
CA ALA A 34 17.82 6.55 -14.28
C ALA A 34 18.82 5.58 -14.95
N TYR A 35 18.67 4.28 -14.71
CA TYR A 35 19.59 3.24 -15.16
C TYR A 35 18.84 2.12 -15.87
N SER A 36 18.21 2.46 -17.00
CA SER A 36 17.39 1.52 -17.78
C SER A 36 18.14 0.28 -18.29
N GLU A 37 19.47 0.38 -18.41
CA GLU A 37 20.36 -0.73 -18.77
C GLU A 37 20.48 -1.79 -17.66
N ARG A 38 20.13 -1.45 -16.41
CA ARG A 38 20.09 -2.38 -15.28
C ARG A 38 18.79 -3.18 -15.30
N THR A 39 18.74 -4.15 -16.21
CA THR A 39 17.57 -5.03 -16.46
C THR A 39 17.01 -5.69 -15.19
N HIS A 40 17.86 -6.05 -14.23
CA HIS A 40 17.43 -6.62 -12.94
C HIS A 40 16.55 -5.65 -12.11
N VAL A 41 16.83 -4.35 -12.15
CA VAL A 41 16.03 -3.33 -11.44
C VAL A 41 14.72 -3.09 -12.17
N VAL A 42 14.73 -3.05 -13.51
CA VAL A 42 13.51 -2.93 -14.33
C VAL A 42 12.57 -4.10 -14.07
N ASN A 43 13.09 -5.33 -14.06
CA ASN A 43 12.31 -6.53 -13.75
C ASN A 43 11.75 -6.49 -12.32
N LEU A 44 12.55 -6.02 -11.35
CA LEU A 44 12.08 -5.85 -9.97
C LEU A 44 10.94 -4.84 -9.87
N ARG A 45 11.04 -3.70 -10.55
CA ARG A 45 9.97 -2.68 -10.64
C ARG A 45 8.67 -3.31 -11.14
N ASP A 46 8.75 -4.13 -12.18
CA ASP A 46 7.57 -4.73 -12.81
C ASP A 46 6.92 -5.81 -11.93
N HIS A 47 7.74 -6.61 -11.24
CA HIS A 47 7.23 -7.53 -10.21
C HIS A 47 6.54 -6.79 -9.07
N LEU A 48 7.14 -5.73 -8.54
CA LEU A 48 6.54 -4.90 -7.49
C LEU A 48 5.21 -4.28 -7.94
N ASN A 49 5.15 -3.74 -9.16
CA ASN A 49 3.93 -3.19 -9.75
C ASN A 49 2.83 -4.25 -9.94
N THR A 50 3.20 -5.47 -10.31
CA THR A 50 2.26 -6.59 -10.45
C THR A 50 1.63 -6.96 -9.10
N ILE A 51 2.44 -7.03 -8.05
CA ILE A 51 1.97 -7.26 -6.67
C ILE A 51 1.05 -6.11 -6.25
N ARG A 52 1.47 -4.86 -6.46
CA ARG A 52 0.67 -3.67 -6.13
C ARG A 52 -0.71 -3.73 -6.78
N ASN A 53 -0.76 -4.03 -8.08
CA ASN A 53 -2.01 -4.11 -8.84
C ASN A 53 -2.91 -5.24 -8.35
N ARG A 54 -2.34 -6.41 -8.00
CA ARG A 54 -3.09 -7.54 -7.45
C ARG A 54 -3.77 -7.17 -6.13
N TYR A 55 -3.08 -6.48 -5.22
CA TYR A 55 -3.64 -6.12 -3.92
C TYR A 55 -4.51 -4.86 -3.95
N LYS A 56 -4.25 -3.91 -4.85
CA LYS A 56 -5.17 -2.78 -5.12
C LYS A 56 -6.54 -3.29 -5.60
N LYS A 57 -6.55 -4.22 -6.56
CA LYS A 57 -7.79 -4.83 -7.10
C LYS A 57 -8.48 -5.75 -6.09
N ARG A 58 -7.74 -6.33 -5.14
CA ARG A 58 -8.26 -7.21 -4.09
C ARG A 58 -8.77 -6.49 -2.85
N LYS A 59 -8.55 -5.18 -2.68
CA LYS A 59 -9.28 -4.45 -1.63
C LYS A 59 -10.77 -4.57 -1.98
N PRO A 60 -11.59 -5.28 -1.19
CA PRO A 60 -13.02 -5.21 -1.39
C PRO A 60 -13.38 -3.75 -1.25
N ALA A 61 -14.11 -3.19 -2.23
CA ALA A 61 -14.86 -1.97 -1.99
C ALA A 61 -15.54 -2.19 -0.64
N LYS A 62 -15.15 -1.37 0.35
CA LYS A 62 -15.78 -1.37 1.68
C LYS A 62 -17.27 -1.49 1.40
N LYS A 63 -17.91 -2.59 1.80
CA LYS A 63 -19.36 -2.61 1.94
C LYS A 63 -19.64 -1.40 2.83
N VAL A 64 -20.19 -0.35 2.23
CA VAL A 64 -20.79 0.75 2.95
C VAL A 64 -21.86 0.06 3.77
N LYS A 65 -21.58 -0.17 5.05
CA LYS A 65 -22.61 -0.53 6.00
C LYS A 65 -23.41 0.76 6.18
N GLU A 66 -24.41 0.95 5.32
CA GLU A 66 -25.60 1.68 5.72
C GLU A 66 -26.28 0.85 6.80
N GLU A 67 -25.81 1.00 8.03
CA GLU A 67 -26.69 0.84 9.19
C GLU A 67 -27.49 2.15 9.25
N VAL A 68 -28.56 2.22 8.44
CA VAL A 68 -29.66 3.15 8.71
C VAL A 68 -30.40 2.55 9.90
N VAL A 69 -30.27 3.28 11.00
CA VAL A 69 -30.94 3.07 12.27
C VAL A 69 -32.45 3.00 12.04
N THR A 70 -33.04 1.94 12.54
CA THR A 70 -34.48 1.75 12.76
C THR A 70 -35.05 2.87 13.63
N GLU A 71 -36.18 3.43 13.23
CA GLU A 71 -37.22 3.94 14.13
C GLU A 71 -38.58 3.40 13.67
#